data_AF-A0A7Y5J2P7-F1
#
_entry.id   AF-A0A7Y5J2P7-F1
#
_cell.length_a   1.000
_cell.length_b   1.000
_cell.length_c   1.000
_cell.angle_alpha   90.00
_cell.angle_beta   90.00
_cell.angle_gamma   90.00
#
_symmetry.space_group_name_H-M   'P 1'
#
loop_
_entity.id
_entity.type
_entity.pdbx_description
1 polymer ?
#
loop_
_entity_poly.entity_id
_entity_poly.type
_entity_poly.pdbx_seq_one_letter_code
_entity_poly.pdbx_strand_id
1 'polypeptide(L)' 'MLDHLVVQNYRLFKDLNIPKLGQVNLITGKNNAGKSTLLEVIG' A
#
# COMPACT_ATOMS: atom_id res chain seq x y z
N MET A 1 -9.49 -4.90 -12.18
CA MET A 1 -8.10 -4.68 -11.75
C MET A 1 -8.14 -3.58 -10.70
N LEU A 2 -7.31 -3.64 -9.64
CA LEU A 2 -7.30 -2.57 -8.66
C LEU A 2 -6.60 -1.36 -9.29
N ASP A 3 -7.32 -0.26 -9.52
CA ASP A 3 -6.80 0.90 -10.24
C ASP A 3 -6.11 1.92 -9.32
N HIS A 4 -6.57 2.00 -8.07
CA HIS A 4 -6.04 2.88 -7.03
C HIS A 4 -6.25 2.25 -5.65
N LEU A 5 -5.53 2.74 -4.64
CA LEU A 5 -5.66 2.29 -3.25
C LEU A 5 -5.67 3.48 -2.30
N VAL A 6 -6.64 3.51 -1.40
CA VAL A 6 -6.69 4.45 -0.28
C VAL A 6 -6.77 3.68 1.03
N VAL A 7 -5.89 4.00 1.96
CA VAL A 7 -5.83 3.39 3.29
C VAL A 7 -5.83 4.48 4.34
N GLN A 8 -6.80 4.46 5.24
CA GLN A 8 -6.93 5.45 6.30
C GLN A 8 -7.00 4.77 7.67
N ASN A 9 -6.22 5.28 8.61
CA ASN A 9 -6.19 4.84 10.01
C ASN A 9 -6.01 3.32 10.19
N TYR A 10 -5.16 2.69 9.37
CA TYR A 10 -4.88 1.26 9.44
C TYR A 10 -3.42 1.00 9.82
N ARG A 11 -3.21 0.43 11.01
CA ARG A 11 -1.88 0.16 11.58
C ARG A 11 -0.98 1.41 11.53
N LEU A 12 0.09 1.37 10.71
CA LEU A 12 1.05 2.47 10.55
C LEU A 12 0.65 3.48 9.47
N PHE A 13 -0.33 3.15 8.63
CA PHE A 13 -0.84 4.07 7.61
C PHE A 13 -1.95 4.93 8.21
N LYS A 14 -1.61 6.17 8.56
CA LYS A 14 -2.61 7.18 8.96
C LYS A 14 -3.43 7.61 7.75
N ASP A 15 -2.74 7.93 6.65
CA ASP A 15 -3.32 8.27 5.36
C ASP A 15 -2.32 7.86 4.27
N LEU A 16 -2.68 6.84 3.49
CA LEU A 16 -1.91 6.37 2.34
C LEU A 16 -2.80 6.41 1.11
N ASN A 17 -2.39 7.20 0.13
CA ASN A 17 -3.06 7.29 -1.18
C ASN A 17 -2.10 6.86 -2.28
N ILE A 18 -2.45 5.79 -2.98
CA ILE A 18 -1.79 5.32 -4.20
C ILE A 18 -2.78 5.54 -5.35
N PRO A 19 -2.70 6.69 -6.06
CA PRO A 19 -3.73 7.10 -7.01
C PRO A 19 -3.75 6.26 -8.29
N LYS A 20 -2.70 5.47 -8.55
CA LYS A 20 -2.61 4.58 -9.71
C LYS A 20 -1.81 3.33 -9.37
N LEU A 21 -2.36 2.18 -9.71
CA LEU A 21 -1.67 0.90 -9.72
C LEU A 21 -1.52 0.41 -11.16
N GLY A 22 -0.30 0.00 -11.51
CA GLY A 22 -0.02 -0.65 -12.79
C GLY A 22 -0.32 -2.14 -12.75
N GLN A 23 -0.16 -2.80 -13.90
CA GLN A 23 -0.20 -4.27 -13.98
C GLN A 23 0.90 -4.91 -13.11
N VAL A 24 2.04 -4.23 -12.97
CA VAL A 24 3.14 -4.60 -12.07
C VAL A 24 3.50 -3.36 -11.24
N ASN A 25 3.62 -3.53 -9.92
CA ASN A 25 4.00 -2.47 -9.00
C ASN A 25 5.20 -2.93 -8.17
N LEU A 26 6.21 -2.08 -8.03
CA LEU A 26 7.37 -2.33 -7.17
C LEU A 26 7.22 -1.56 -5.86
N ILE A 27 7.10 -2.28 -4.75
CA ILE A 27 7.02 -1.72 -3.41
C ILE A 27 8.36 -1.96 -2.70
N THR A 28 9.11 -0.89 -2.41
CA THR A 28 10.43 -0.94 -1.78
C THR A 28 10.50 -0.06 -0.54
N GLY A 29 11.58 -0.18 0.24
CA GLY A 29 11.81 0.60 1.46
C GLY A 29 12.49 -0.20 2.57
N LYS A 30 12.83 0.47 3.67
CA LYS A 30 13.44 -0.16 4.86
C LYS A 30 12.54 -1.24 5.46
N ASN A 31 13.13 -2.15 6.24
CA ASN A 31 12.36 -3.11 7.02
C ASN A 31 11.38 -2.39 7.96
N ASN A 32 10.23 -2.99 8.17
CA ASN A 32 9.16 -2.49 9.03
C ASN A 32 8.52 -1.15 8.58
N ALA A 33 8.87 -0.63 7.39
CA ALA A 33 8.24 0.56 6.81
C ALA A 33 6.80 0.33 6.30
N GLY A 34 6.21 -0.84 6.58
CA GLY A 34 4.83 -1.17 6.20
C GLY A 34 4.64 -1.86 4.86
N LYS A 35 5.71 -2.39 4.23
CA LYS A 35 5.59 -3.17 2.99
C LYS A 35 4.65 -4.38 3.12
N SER A 36 4.82 -5.18 4.18
CA SER A 36 3.92 -6.32 4.44
C SER A 36 2.50 -5.85 4.79
N THR A 37 2.38 -4.74 5.53
CA THR A 37 1.07 -4.12 5.81
C THR A 37 0.37 -3.67 4.53
N LEU A 38 1.09 -3.14 3.55
CA LEU A 38 0.52 -2.78 2.26
C LEU A 38 0.00 -4.02 1.50
N LEU A 39 0.72 -5.14 1.57
CA LEU A 39 0.25 -6.41 1.00
C LEU A 39 -0.97 -6.97 1.74
N GLU A 40 -1.03 -6.87 3.07
CA GLU A 40 -2.22 -7.25 3.87
C GLU A 40 -3.46 -6.46 3.47
N VAL A 41 -3.31 -5.17 3.14
CA VAL A 41 -4.43 -4.33 2.72
C VAL A 41 -4.96 -4.70 1.33
N ILE A 42 -4.07 -5.18 0.44
CA ILE A 42 -4.44 -5.59 -0.93
C ILE A 42 -4.98 -7.04 -0.96
N GLY A 43 -4.74 -7.81 0.11
CA GLY A 43 -5.07 -9.23 0.26
C GLY A 43 -6.54 -9.53 0.58
#